data_AF-A0A3N5W6B1-F1
#
_entry.id   AF-A0A3N5W6B1-F1
#
_cell.length_a   1.000
_cell.length_b   1.000
_cell.length_c   1.000
_cell.angle_alpha   90.00
_cell.angle_beta   90.00
_cell.angle_gamma   90.00
#
_symmetry.space_group_name_H-M   'P 1'
#
loop_
_entity.id
_entity.type
_entity.pdbx_description
1 polymer ?
#
loop_
_entity_poly.entity_id
_entity_poly.type
_entity_poly.pdbx_seq_one_letter_code
_entity_poly.pdbx_strand_id
1 'polypeptide(L)' 'MEYSFSLESNPDPETSAWINQQLHEYNRQQSEDDHHQLLAVFVRDESGALAGGLLGGTYWGWL' A
#
# COMPACT_ATOMS: atom_id res chain seq x y z
N MET A 1 -4.61 18.20 -26.26
CA MET A 1 -4.17 16.82 -25.96
C MET A 1 -5.40 15.96 -26.00
N GLU A 2 -5.36 14.87 -26.77
CA GLU A 2 -6.41 13.85 -26.71
C GLU A 2 -6.04 12.85 -25.63
N TYR A 3 -7.02 12.50 -24.78
CA TYR A 3 -6.89 11.47 -23.75
C TYR A 3 -7.82 10.31 -24.11
N SER A 4 -7.38 9.09 -23.83
CA SER A 4 -8.20 7.88 -23.94
C SER A 4 -8.31 7.19 -22.58
N PHE A 5 -9.38 6.43 -22.40
CA PHE A 5 -9.62 5.63 -21.20
C PHE A 5 -9.66 4.14 -21.59
N SER A 6 -8.99 3.31 -20.79
CA SER A 6 -9.05 1.85 -20.87
C SER A 6 -9.39 1.27 -19.50
N LEU A 7 -10.05 0.11 -19.50
CA LEU A 7 -10.28 -0.68 -18.29
C LEU A 7 -9.46 -1.96 -18.41
N GLU A 8 -8.63 -2.24 -17.41
CA GLU A 8 -7.69 -3.37 -17.40
C GLU A 8 -8.02 -4.34 -16.26
N SER A 9 -8.14 -5.63 -16.58
CA SER A 9 -8.38 -6.68 -15.58
C SER A 9 -7.09 -7.17 -14.90
N ASN A 10 -5.92 -6.82 -15.45
CA ASN A 10 -4.61 -7.13 -14.89
C ASN A 10 -3.69 -5.93 -15.14
N PRO A 11 -3.86 -4.84 -14.37
CA PRO A 11 -3.10 -3.61 -14.58
C PRO A 11 -1.62 -3.86 -14.32
N ASP A 12 -0.76 -3.13 -15.04
CA ASP A 12 0.67 -3.18 -14.83
C ASP A 12 1.04 -2.83 -13.36
N PRO A 13 1.79 -3.68 -12.65
CA PRO A 13 2.11 -3.45 -11.24
C PRO A 13 2.96 -2.20 -10.99
N GLU A 14 3.87 -1.87 -11.90
CA GLU A 14 4.74 -0.70 -11.76
C GLU A 14 3.95 0.60 -11.92
N THR A 15 3.11 0.65 -12.95
CA THR A 15 2.18 1.77 -13.19
C THR A 15 1.22 1.93 -12.02
N SER A 16 0.67 0.83 -11.49
CA SER A 16 -0.23 0.85 -10.33
C SER A 16 0.49 1.39 -9.09
N ALA A 17 1.73 0.97 -8.84
CA ALA A 17 2.54 1.45 -7.73
C ALA A 17 2.85 2.95 -7.87
N TRP A 18 3.20 3.40 -9.09
CA TRP A 18 3.47 4.80 -9.37
C TRP A 18 2.24 5.68 -9.14
N ILE A 19 1.07 5.29 -9.65
CA ILE A 19 -0.20 6.03 -9.42
C ILE A 19 -0.52 6.12 -7.93
N ASN A 20 -0.39 5.02 -7.17
CA ASN A 20 -0.61 5.04 -5.73
C ASN A 20 0.36 5.99 -5.02
N GLN A 21 1.64 5.98 -5.39
CA GLN A 21 2.63 6.90 -4.83
C GLN A 21 2.25 8.36 -5.08
N GLN A 22 1.86 8.71 -6.31
CA GLN A 22 1.45 10.08 -6.64
C GLN A 22 0.20 10.51 -5.87
N LEU A 23 -0.76 9.60 -5.68
CA LEU A 23 -1.95 9.85 -4.86
C LEU A 23 -1.58 10.10 -3.39
N HIS A 24 -0.68 9.30 -2.81
CA HIS A 24 -0.19 9.52 -1.45
C HIS A 24 0.55 10.87 -1.31
N GLU A 25 1.39 11.22 -2.28
CA GLU A 25 2.09 12.51 -2.31
C GLU A 25 1.14 13.69 -2.35
N TYR A 26 0.08 13.60 -3.15
CA TYR A 26 -0.97 14.61 -3.18
C TYR A 26 -1.72 14.69 -1.85
N ASN A 27 -2.17 13.56 -1.30
CA ASN A 27 -2.94 13.51 -0.06
C ASN A 27 -2.17 14.08 1.14
N ARG A 28 -0.87 13.83 1.24
CA ARG A 28 0.01 14.43 2.27
C ARG A 28 0.07 15.96 2.23
N GLN A 29 -0.30 16.59 1.11
CA GLN A 29 -0.39 18.05 1.00
C GLN A 29 -1.77 18.58 1.39
N GLN A 30 -2.79 17.72 1.40
CA GLN A 30 -4.18 18.11 1.69
C GLN A 30 -4.59 17.88 3.15
N SER A 31 -3.89 17.00 3.86
CA SER A 31 -4.14 16.70 5.26
C SER A 31 -2.85 16.70 6.07
N GLU A 32 -3.00 16.74 7.39
CA GLU A 32 -1.91 16.36 8.30
C GLU A 32 -1.50 14.91 8.05
N ASP A 33 -0.32 14.56 8.58
CA ASP A 33 0.22 13.20 8.49
C ASP A 33 -0.79 12.19 9.03
N ASP A 34 -1.09 11.15 8.26
CA ASP A 34 -1.99 10.07 8.68
C ASP A 34 -1.33 9.14 9.71
N HIS A 35 -0.06 9.39 10.05
CA HIS A 35 0.73 8.61 10.98
C HIS A 35 0.64 7.10 10.68
N HIS A 36 0.60 6.76 9.39
CA HIS A 36 0.47 5.37 8.97
C HIS A 36 1.66 4.53 9.43
N GLN A 37 1.37 3.44 10.15
CA GLN A 37 2.38 2.47 10.56
C GLN A 37 1.99 1.08 10.06
N LEU A 38 2.91 0.44 9.33
CA LEU A 38 2.72 -0.93 8.87
C LEU A 38 2.89 -1.90 10.04
N LEU A 39 1.92 -2.81 10.20
CA LEU A 39 1.96 -3.91 11.14
C LEU A 39 2.00 -5.23 10.39
N ALA A 40 2.86 -6.13 10.85
CA ALA A 40 2.97 -7.46 10.29
C ALA A 40 3.06 -8.51 11.40
N VAL A 41 2.27 -9.58 11.25
CA VAL A 41 2.38 -10.79 12.05
C VAL A 41 2.82 -11.91 11.11
N PHE A 42 3.96 -12.55 11.40
CA PHE A 42 4.49 -13.63 10.58
C PHE A 42 4.41 -14.96 11.31
N VAL A 43 4.00 -16.00 10.59
CA VAL A 43 4.10 -17.39 11.04
C VAL A 43 5.35 -17.98 10.42
N ARG A 44 6.19 -18.61 11.24
CA ARG A 44 7.40 -19.32 10.79
C ARG A 44 7.33 -20.78 11.20
N ASP A 45 7.87 -21.66 10.37
CA ASP A 45 7.99 -23.09 10.70
C ASP A 45 9.18 -23.36 11.65
N GLU A 46 9.39 -24.64 12.01
CA GLU A 46 10.47 -25.07 12.91
C GLU A 46 11.87 -24.76 12.37
N SER A 47 12.02 -24.62 11.06
CA SER A 47 13.28 -24.21 10.42
C SER A 47 13.49 -22.69 10.42
N GLY A 48 12.48 -21.92 10.81
CA GLY A 48 12.44 -20.46 10.77
C GLY A 48 11.99 -19.87 9.43
N ALA A 49 11.59 -20.71 8.46
CA ALA A 49 11.11 -20.26 7.16
C ALA A 49 9.71 -19.62 7.30
N LEU A 50 9.42 -18.62 6.46
CA LEU A 50 8.13 -17.94 6.46
C LEU A 50 7.05 -18.89 5.94
N ALA A 51 6.07 -19.22 6.78
CA ALA A 51 4.95 -20.09 6.45
C ALA A 51 3.66 -19.31 6.14
N GLY A 52 3.59 -18.03 6.53
CA GLY A 52 2.44 -17.16 6.27
C GLY A 52 2.44 -15.93 7.15
N GLY A 53 1.34 -15.18 7.15
CA GLY A 53 1.20 -14.01 8.00
C GLY A 53 -0.02 -13.14 7.70
N LEU A 54 -0.08 -12.01 8.40
CA LEU A 54 -1.09 -10.97 8.26
C LEU A 54 -0.37 -9.63 8.16
N LEU A 55 -0.75 -8.82 7.18
CA LEU A 55 -0.30 -7.44 7.02
C LEU A 55 -1.48 -6.51 7.30
N GLY A 56 -1.23 -5.46 8.05
CA GLY A 56 -2.20 -4.40 8.33
C GLY A 56 -1.48 -3.07 8.53
N GLY A 57 -2.24 -2.03 8.83
CA GLY A 57 -1.68 -0.74 9.20
C GLY A 57 -2.58 -0.03 10.20
N THR A 58 -1.97 0.81 11.02
CA THR A 58 -2.69 1.75 11.90
C THR A 58 -2.62 3.15 11.30
N TYR A 59 -3.60 4.00 11.63
CA TYR A 59 -3.74 5.36 11.11
C TYR A 59 -4.15 6.31 12.24
N TRP A 60 -3.86 7.59 12.05
CA TRP A 60 -4.23 8.71 12.93
C TRP A 60 -3.81 8.54 14.39
N GLY A 61 -2.67 7.87 14.61
CA GLY A 61 -2.17 7.57 15.95
C GLY A 61 -3.03 6.58 16.73
N TRP A 62 -3.92 5.83 16.07
CA TRP A 62 -4.73 4.80 16.71
C TRP A 62 -3.95 3.49 16.82
N LEU A 63 -3.23 3.34 17.93
CA LEU A 63 -2.83 2.09 18.62
C LEU A 63 -1.99 2.44 19.85
#